data_AF-A0A8I1RFS6-F1
#
_entry.id   AF-A0A8I1RFS6-F1
#
_cell.length_a   1.000
_cell.length_b   1.000
_cell.length_c   1.000
_cell.angle_alpha   90.00
_cell.angle_beta   90.00
_cell.angle_gamma   90.00
#
_symmetry.space_group_name_H-M   'P 1'
#
loop_
_entity.id
_entity.type
_entity.pdbx_description
1 polymer ?
#
loop_
_entity_poly.entity_id
_entity_poly.type
_entity_poly.pdbx_seq_one_letter_code
_entity_poly.pdbx_strand_id
1 'polypeptide(L)'
;MKPFIVGVALLALTACNSQEPEPAPTPTPVAVQPVEPSLPPPDMKAFAEAYAEACPGSKPVGTALCRSEGFGKQGFVCDYGLGNDEYRRNSASLLPADGKWTIAEPEEICAAKAA
;
A
#
# COMPACT_ATOMS: atom_id res chain seq x y z
N MET A 1 -37.01 43.01 70.00
CA MET A 1 -35.64 42.94 70.57
C MET A 1 -34.72 42.29 69.55
N LYS A 2 -33.44 42.66 69.57
CA LYS A 2 -32.38 42.43 68.58
C LYS A 2 -31.99 40.93 68.45
N PRO A 3 -31.01 40.56 67.60
CA PRO A 3 -31.10 39.81 66.36
C PRO A 3 -30.55 38.37 66.50
N PHE A 4 -30.61 37.50 65.49
CA PHE A 4 -29.51 36.55 65.28
C PHE A 4 -29.48 36.06 63.83
N ILE A 5 -28.36 36.39 63.21
CA ILE A 5 -27.80 35.91 61.95
C ILE A 5 -27.69 34.38 62.00
N VAL A 6 -27.96 33.66 60.90
CA VAL A 6 -27.12 32.57 60.35
C VAL A 6 -27.65 32.15 58.96
N GLY A 7 -26.78 32.31 57.95
CA GLY A 7 -26.56 31.28 56.93
C GLY A 7 -27.51 31.23 55.74
N VAL A 8 -27.48 32.23 54.86
CA VAL A 8 -28.07 32.11 53.52
C VAL A 8 -27.00 31.74 52.50
N ALA A 9 -27.19 30.54 51.95
CA ALA A 9 -27.02 30.13 50.56
C ALA A 9 -25.67 30.37 49.86
N LEU A 10 -24.90 29.29 49.75
CA LEU A 10 -24.60 28.64 48.46
C LEU A 10 -24.93 29.49 47.22
N LEU A 11 -24.04 30.40 46.85
CA LEU A 11 -24.07 31.09 45.55
C LEU A 11 -22.65 31.13 44.99
N ALA A 12 -22.22 30.03 44.39
CA ALA A 12 -21.02 29.97 43.55
C ALA A 12 -21.22 28.99 42.39
N LEU A 13 -22.35 29.11 41.68
CA LEU A 13 -22.64 28.38 40.44
C LEU A 13 -22.67 29.34 39.23
N THR A 14 -21.82 30.36 39.20
CA THR A 14 -21.71 31.30 38.06
C THR A 14 -20.62 30.90 37.06
N ALA A 15 -20.04 29.70 37.15
CA ALA A 15 -18.93 29.27 36.29
C ALA A 15 -19.33 28.51 35.02
N CYS A 16 -20.61 28.41 34.65
CA CYS A 16 -21.06 27.74 33.43
C CYS A 16 -21.90 28.66 32.54
N ASN A 17 -21.40 29.84 32.17
CA ASN A 17 -22.01 30.62 31.08
C ASN A 17 -20.97 31.22 30.12
N SER A 18 -19.77 30.65 30.07
CA SER A 18 -18.78 30.97 29.04
C SER A 18 -18.98 30.01 27.87
N GLN A 19 -19.96 30.29 27.01
CA GLN A 19 -20.01 29.64 25.71
C GLN A 19 -18.93 30.31 24.85
N GLU A 20 -17.73 29.74 24.90
CA GLU A 20 -16.64 30.05 23.97
C GLU A 20 -17.14 29.76 22.54
N PRO A 21 -16.82 30.59 21.53
CA PRO A 21 -17.31 30.36 20.18
C PRO A 21 -16.85 28.98 19.70
N GLU A 22 -17.80 28.14 19.30
CA GLU A 22 -17.48 26.82 18.79
C GLU A 22 -16.52 26.96 17.60
N PRO A 23 -15.37 26.25 17.59
CA PRO A 23 -14.43 26.31 16.50
C PRO A 23 -15.16 25.98 15.19
N ALA A 24 -14.99 26.83 14.17
CA ALA A 24 -15.55 26.56 12.85
C ALA A 24 -15.11 25.16 12.40
N PRO A 25 -16.01 24.36 11.78
CA PRO A 25 -15.69 23.00 11.38
C PRO A 25 -14.50 23.02 10.41
N THR A 26 -13.41 22.36 10.81
CA THR A 26 -12.26 22.14 9.93
C THR A 26 -12.73 21.32 8.73
N PRO A 27 -12.42 21.72 7.48
CA PRO A 27 -12.82 20.95 6.32
C PRO A 27 -12.28 19.52 6.42
N THR A 28 -13.17 18.54 6.34
CA THR A 28 -12.80 17.12 6.31
C THR A 28 -11.91 16.87 5.08
N PRO A 29 -10.72 16.26 5.23
CA PRO A 29 -9.91 15.90 4.09
C PRO A 29 -10.71 14.98 3.16
N VAL A 30 -10.77 15.34 1.88
CA VAL A 30 -11.40 14.52 0.86
C VAL A 30 -10.60 13.22 0.73
N ALA A 31 -11.27 12.08 0.85
CA ALA A 31 -10.64 10.78 0.68
C ALA A 31 -10.05 10.67 -0.74
N VAL A 32 -8.75 10.41 -0.83
CA VAL A 32 -8.10 10.09 -2.10
C VAL A 32 -8.67 8.76 -2.58
N GLN A 33 -9.31 8.76 -3.74
CA GLN A 33 -9.87 7.53 -4.31
C GLN A 33 -8.72 6.53 -4.58
N PRO A 34 -8.89 5.24 -4.25
CA PRO A 34 -7.94 4.22 -4.64
C PRO A 34 -7.73 4.26 -6.15
N VAL A 35 -6.47 4.28 -6.59
CA VAL A 35 -6.16 4.12 -8.01
C VAL A 35 -6.52 2.68 -8.38
N GLU A 36 -7.50 2.52 -9.26
CA GLU A 36 -7.84 1.19 -9.76
C GLU A 36 -6.67 0.67 -10.63
N PRO A 37 -6.17 -0.55 -10.39
CA PRO A 37 -5.08 -1.08 -11.17
C PRO A 37 -5.51 -1.25 -12.63
N SER A 38 -4.73 -0.72 -13.56
CA SER A 38 -5.02 -0.76 -14.99
C SER A 38 -4.86 -2.16 -15.59
N LEU A 39 -4.17 -3.06 -14.90
CA LEU A 39 -3.92 -4.44 -15.30
C LEU A 39 -4.40 -5.42 -14.23
N PRO A 40 -4.89 -6.61 -14.64
CA PRO A 40 -5.16 -7.68 -13.68
C PRO A 40 -3.85 -8.08 -12.98
N PRO A 41 -3.91 -8.56 -11.73
CA PRO A 41 -2.75 -9.10 -11.04
C PRO A 41 -2.03 -10.15 -11.90
N PRO A 42 -0.69 -10.10 -12.00
CA PRO A 42 0.05 -11.05 -12.81
C PRO A 42 -0.05 -12.45 -12.23
N ASP A 43 -0.38 -13.41 -13.09
CA ASP A 43 -0.24 -14.83 -12.79
C ASP A 43 1.16 -15.33 -13.20
N MET A 44 1.43 -16.62 -12.96
CA MET A 44 2.71 -17.23 -13.34
C MET A 44 3.00 -17.10 -14.84
N LYS A 45 1.97 -17.19 -15.68
CA LYS A 45 2.12 -17.13 -17.13
C LYS A 45 2.51 -15.71 -17.56
N ALA A 46 1.84 -14.70 -17.05
CA ALA A 46 2.15 -13.29 -17.31
C ALA A 46 3.58 -12.94 -16.89
N PHE A 47 4.04 -13.44 -15.74
CA PHE A 47 5.43 -13.27 -15.33
C PHE A 47 6.42 -14.02 -16.24
N ALA A 48 6.13 -15.27 -16.61
CA ALA A 48 7.00 -16.05 -17.49
C ALA A 48 7.14 -15.41 -18.89
N GLU A 49 6.06 -14.85 -19.44
CA GLU A 49 6.07 -14.10 -20.70
C GLU A 49 6.93 -12.84 -20.57
N ALA A 50 6.71 -12.02 -19.53
CA ALA A 50 7.50 -10.81 -19.27
C ALA A 50 9.00 -11.14 -19.07
N TYR A 51 9.32 -12.23 -18.37
CA TYR A 51 10.69 -12.69 -18.18
C TYR A 51 11.34 -13.17 -19.48
N ALA A 52 10.62 -13.94 -20.31
CA ALA A 52 11.14 -14.43 -21.59
C ALA A 52 11.40 -13.30 -22.59
N GLU A 53 10.54 -12.27 -22.60
CA GLU A 53 10.75 -11.05 -23.38
C GLU A 53 11.99 -10.27 -22.89
N ALA A 54 12.15 -10.13 -21.57
CA ALA A 54 13.26 -9.40 -20.96
C ALA A 54 14.60 -10.14 -21.08
N CYS A 55 14.59 -11.47 -20.91
CA CYS A 55 15.77 -12.32 -20.79
C CYS A 55 15.82 -13.40 -21.88
N PRO A 56 15.97 -13.02 -23.16
CA PRO A 56 16.02 -13.99 -24.25
C PRO A 56 17.23 -14.92 -24.09
N GLY A 57 16.99 -16.23 -24.12
CA GLY A 57 18.03 -17.25 -23.99
C GLY A 57 18.34 -17.71 -22.56
N SER A 58 17.69 -17.12 -21.54
CA SER A 58 17.71 -17.65 -20.18
C SER A 58 16.90 -18.95 -20.06
N LYS A 59 17.13 -19.70 -18.98
CA LYS A 59 16.26 -20.83 -18.62
C LYS A 59 14.82 -20.33 -18.47
N PRO A 60 13.79 -21.11 -18.85
CA PRO A 60 12.41 -20.71 -18.67
C PRO A 60 12.05 -20.63 -17.18
N VAL A 61 11.09 -19.78 -16.85
CA VAL A 61 10.49 -19.75 -15.50
C VAL A 61 9.67 -21.03 -15.30
N GLY A 62 10.01 -21.81 -14.28
CA GLY A 62 9.30 -23.03 -13.91
C GLY A 62 8.26 -22.81 -12.82
N THR A 63 8.54 -21.90 -11.88
CA THR A 63 7.62 -21.53 -10.80
C THR A 63 7.71 -20.02 -10.53
N ALA A 64 6.59 -19.38 -10.23
CA ALA A 64 6.57 -17.99 -9.81
C ALA A 64 5.39 -17.70 -8.86
N LEU A 65 5.60 -16.78 -7.91
CA LEU A 65 4.55 -16.27 -7.04
C LEU A 65 4.69 -14.75 -6.94
N CYS A 66 3.67 -14.03 -7.43
CA CYS A 66 3.65 -12.59 -7.45
C CYS A 66 2.81 -12.03 -6.30
N ARG A 67 3.34 -11.00 -5.63
CA ARG A 67 2.65 -10.23 -4.59
C ARG A 67 2.71 -8.74 -4.93
N SER A 68 1.67 -7.99 -4.57
CA SER A 68 1.65 -6.54 -4.77
C SER A 68 2.81 -5.88 -4.01
N GLU A 69 3.42 -4.84 -4.60
CA GLU A 69 4.42 -3.99 -3.92
C GLU A 69 3.82 -3.17 -2.76
N GLY A 70 2.50 -3.17 -2.61
CA GLY A 70 1.80 -2.54 -1.50
C GLY A 70 1.01 -1.30 -1.91
N PHE A 71 0.44 -0.62 -0.92
CA PHE A 71 -0.46 0.51 -1.14
C PHE A 71 0.23 1.66 -1.90
N GLY A 72 -0.46 2.16 -2.94
CA GLY A 72 0.03 3.26 -3.77
C GLY A 72 1.08 2.87 -4.81
N LYS A 73 1.49 1.59 -4.86
CA LYS A 73 2.36 1.05 -5.90
C LYS A 73 1.52 0.26 -6.90
N GLN A 74 1.78 0.44 -8.19
CA GLN A 74 1.12 -0.36 -9.23
C GLN A 74 1.85 -1.68 -9.52
N GLY A 75 3.08 -1.83 -9.04
CA GLY A 75 3.93 -2.98 -9.34
C GLY A 75 3.67 -4.21 -8.47
N PHE A 76 4.27 -5.31 -8.89
CA PHE A 76 4.28 -6.59 -8.19
C PHE A 76 5.71 -7.09 -8.04
N VAL A 77 6.04 -7.70 -6.91
CA VAL A 77 7.28 -8.49 -6.75
C VAL A 77 6.94 -9.95 -6.96
N CYS A 78 7.63 -10.60 -7.88
CA CYS A 78 7.49 -12.02 -8.17
C CYS A 78 8.74 -12.76 -7.70
N ASP A 79 8.57 -13.68 -6.75
CA ASP A 79 9.60 -14.66 -6.42
C ASP A 79 9.49 -15.81 -7.43
N TYR A 80 10.59 -16.21 -8.06
CA TYR A 80 10.57 -17.14 -9.19
C TYR A 80 11.76 -18.11 -9.23
N GLY A 81 11.50 -19.28 -9.78
CA GLY A 81 12.47 -20.35 -10.01
C GLY A 81 12.63 -20.64 -11.49
N LEU A 82 13.86 -20.95 -11.89
CA LEU A 82 14.24 -21.21 -13.27
C LEU A 82 14.40 -22.72 -13.52
N GLY A 83 13.87 -23.22 -14.64
CA GLY A 83 13.86 -24.64 -14.95
C GLY A 83 13.08 -25.44 -13.91
N ASN A 84 13.77 -26.32 -13.18
CA ASN A 84 13.17 -27.18 -12.14
C ASN A 84 13.31 -26.60 -10.72
N ASP A 85 13.70 -25.33 -10.56
CA ASP A 85 13.75 -24.70 -9.24
C ASP A 85 12.33 -24.43 -8.72
N GLU A 86 11.93 -25.18 -7.70
CA GLU A 86 10.64 -25.02 -7.00
C GLU A 86 10.73 -24.06 -5.80
N TYR A 87 11.94 -23.69 -5.38
CA TYR A 87 12.17 -22.87 -4.20
C TYR A 87 12.08 -21.37 -4.47
N ARG A 88 11.93 -20.97 -5.74
CA ARG A 88 11.77 -19.57 -6.16
C ARG A 88 12.85 -18.66 -5.59
N ARG A 89 14.12 -19.00 -5.81
CA ARG A 89 15.27 -18.33 -5.17
C ARG A 89 15.61 -16.96 -5.77
N ASN A 90 14.93 -16.56 -6.83
CA ASN A 90 15.11 -15.27 -7.49
C ASN A 90 13.89 -14.39 -7.22
N SER A 91 14.07 -13.07 -7.30
CA SER A 91 12.97 -12.12 -7.17
C SER A 91 13.09 -11.07 -8.28
N ALA A 92 11.97 -10.62 -8.83
CA ALA A 92 11.92 -9.55 -9.82
C ALA A 92 10.67 -8.69 -9.65
N SER A 93 10.79 -7.39 -9.84
CA SER A 93 9.64 -6.48 -9.89
C SER A 93 9.05 -6.39 -11.29
N LEU A 94 7.72 -6.43 -11.38
CA LEU A 94 6.92 -6.12 -12.54
C LEU A 94 6.31 -4.73 -12.41
N LEU A 95 6.41 -3.95 -13.47
CA LEU A 95 5.73 -2.67 -13.63
C LEU A 95 4.79 -2.72 -14.83
N PRO A 96 3.67 -1.98 -14.80
CA PRO A 96 2.80 -1.87 -15.97
C PRO A 96 3.45 -0.96 -17.01
N ALA A 97 3.59 -1.45 -18.24
CA ALA A 97 4.03 -0.67 -19.40
C ALA A 97 3.28 -1.14 -20.65
N ASP A 98 2.78 -0.19 -21.45
CA ASP A 98 2.07 -0.47 -22.72
C ASP A 98 0.92 -1.49 -22.60
N GLY A 99 0.22 -1.50 -21.47
CA GLY A 99 -0.88 -2.43 -21.22
C GLY A 99 -0.45 -3.88 -20.92
N LYS A 100 0.82 -4.10 -20.61
CA LYS A 100 1.35 -5.40 -20.17
C LYS A 100 2.27 -5.25 -18.95
N TRP A 101 2.58 -6.37 -18.33
CA TRP A 101 3.59 -6.43 -17.26
C TRP A 101 4.99 -6.52 -17.87
N THR A 102 5.92 -5.71 -17.37
CA THR A 102 7.31 -5.69 -17.82
C THR A 102 8.26 -5.77 -16.62
N ILE A 103 9.39 -6.48 -16.77
CA ILE A 103 10.44 -6.55 -15.75
C ILE A 103 11.05 -5.14 -15.56
N ALA A 104 11.08 -4.66 -14.32
CA ALA A 104 11.56 -3.31 -14.00
C ALA A 104 13.06 -3.11 -14.28
N GLU A 105 13.88 -4.12 -13.96
CA GLU A 105 15.35 -4.05 -14.06
C GLU A 105 15.91 -5.27 -14.83
N PRO A 106 15.66 -5.37 -16.15
CA PRO A 106 15.97 -6.57 -16.91
C PRO A 106 17.45 -6.92 -16.90
N GLU A 107 18.37 -5.95 -16.93
CA GLU A 107 19.81 -6.24 -16.95
C GLU A 107 20.28 -6.98 -15.68
N GLU A 108 19.80 -6.57 -14.50
CA GLU A 108 20.11 -7.25 -13.23
C GLU A 108 19.43 -8.62 -13.16
N ILE A 109 18.14 -8.66 -13.52
CA ILE A 109 17.33 -9.88 -13.44
C ILE A 109 17.81 -10.96 -14.41
N CYS A 110 18.27 -10.59 -15.60
CA CYS A 110 18.78 -11.55 -16.58
C CYS A 110 20.21 -12.02 -16.26
N ALA A 111 20.98 -11.27 -15.46
CA ALA A 111 22.29 -11.71 -14.97
C ALA A 111 22.19 -12.76 -13.86
N ALA A 112 21.03 -12.86 -13.20
CA ALA A 112 20.77 -13.88 -12.19
C ALA A 112 20.83 -15.29 -12.81
N LYS A 113 21.62 -16.18 -12.20
CA LYS A 113 21.74 -17.57 -12.65
C LYS A 113 20.84 -18.46 -11.81
N ALA A 114 20.20 -19.43 -12.47
CA ALA A 114 19.61 -20.58 -11.80
C ALA A 114 20.69 -21.24 -10.92
N ALA A 115 20.51 -21.20 -9.60
CA ALA A 115 21.38 -21.85 -8.63
C ALA A 115 21.40 -23.38 -8.80
#